data_AF-A0A133VGH6-F1
#
_entry.id   AF-A0A133VGH6-F1
#
_cell.length_a   1.000
_cell.length_b   1.000
_cell.length_c   1.000
_cell.angle_alpha   90.00
_cell.angle_beta   90.00
_cell.angle_gamma   90.00
#
_symmetry.space_group_name_H-M   'P 1'
#
loop_
_entity.id
_entity.type
_entity.pdbx_description
1 polymer ?
#
loop_
_entity_poly.entity_id
_entity_poly.type
_entity_poly.pdbx_seq_one_letter_code
_entity_poly.pdbx_strand_id
1 'polypeptide(L)'
;MNLDPDSQRRVNPKVYSSVNRDLDRLFTSHLADLLEHTEPPWTPDSRGNPHPPQSVIGALVLKIYYSTSYDEIEARLKGMKELFCNTFDTDRIPTHSVIHRGMKKATTEFLRNLLEKTIQKVEEDRRTAIDSSGFTTKESSKWYDIRIGKENQKKKILETALARRRRFRTATGR
;
A
#
# COMPACT_ATOMS: atom_id res chain seq x y z
N MET A 1 -2.50 -42.59 10.31
CA MET A 1 -1.51 -41.53 10.56
C MET A 1 -2.21 -40.22 10.20
N ASN A 2 -2.77 -39.53 11.21
CA ASN A 2 -3.54 -38.31 11.01
C ASN A 2 -2.58 -37.14 10.80
N LEU A 3 -2.75 -36.39 9.72
CA LEU A 3 -2.12 -35.10 9.51
C LEU A 3 -2.94 -34.05 10.27
N ASP A 4 -2.35 -33.45 11.30
CA ASP A 4 -2.90 -32.27 11.98
C ASP A 4 -3.09 -31.12 10.97
N PRO A 5 -4.30 -30.54 10.85
CA PRO A 5 -4.53 -29.35 10.06
C PRO A 5 -4.06 -28.13 10.86
N ASP A 6 -2.76 -27.82 10.78
CA ASP A 6 -2.17 -26.70 11.50
C ASP A 6 -2.69 -25.35 10.96
N SER A 7 -3.68 -24.83 11.67
CA SER A 7 -3.92 -23.44 12.04
C SER A 7 -3.68 -22.35 10.99
N GLN A 8 -4.61 -22.19 10.05
CA GLN A 8 -4.94 -20.85 9.55
C GLN A 8 -5.46 -20.02 10.73
N ARG A 9 -4.56 -19.33 11.44
CA ARG A 9 -4.93 -18.28 12.41
C ARG A 9 -5.85 -17.30 11.70
N ARG A 10 -7.14 -17.36 11.99
CA ARG A 10 -8.12 -16.37 11.51
C ARG A 10 -7.74 -15.04 12.15
N VAL A 11 -7.06 -14.21 11.38
CA VAL A 11 -6.78 -12.82 11.77
C VAL A 11 -8.13 -12.16 12.03
N ASN A 12 -8.25 -11.45 13.15
CA ASN A 12 -9.48 -10.76 13.51
C ASN A 12 -9.85 -9.80 12.35
N PRO A 13 -11.04 -9.94 11.74
CA PRO A 13 -11.43 -9.15 10.57
C PRO A 13 -11.42 -7.64 10.84
N LYS A 14 -11.61 -7.22 12.10
CA LYS A 14 -11.48 -5.81 12.51
C LYS A 14 -10.04 -5.31 12.41
N VAL A 15 -9.07 -6.14 12.81
CA VAL A 15 -7.64 -5.81 12.75
C VAL A 15 -7.20 -5.76 11.29
N TYR A 16 -7.58 -6.76 10.48
CA TYR A 16 -7.26 -6.80 9.06
C TYR A 16 -7.84 -5.59 8.30
N SER A 17 -9.10 -5.25 8.54
CA SER A 17 -9.73 -4.08 7.92
C SER A 17 -9.13 -2.75 8.36
N SER A 18 -8.71 -2.62 9.62
CA SER A 18 -7.99 -1.43 10.10
C SER A 18 -6.64 -1.28 9.40
N VAL A 19 -5.84 -2.35 9.36
CA VAL A 19 -4.52 -2.34 8.72
C VAL A 19 -4.64 -1.98 7.23
N ASN A 20 -5.61 -2.54 6.52
CA ASN A 20 -5.83 -2.18 5.11
C ASN A 20 -6.25 -0.72 4.94
N ARG A 21 -7.06 -0.16 5.84
CA ARG A 21 -7.43 1.27 5.80
C ARG A 21 -6.23 2.17 6.06
N ASP A 22 -5.35 1.79 6.98
CA ASP A 22 -4.16 2.57 7.31
C ASP A 22 -3.13 2.50 6.17
N LEU A 23 -2.99 1.34 5.52
CA LEU A 23 -2.19 1.20 4.30
C LEU A 23 -2.78 2.01 3.14
N ASP A 24 -4.10 1.96 2.93
CA ASP A 24 -4.78 2.74 1.91
C ASP A 24 -4.57 4.25 2.15
N ARG A 25 -4.64 4.71 3.41
CA ARG A 25 -4.34 6.09 3.80
C ARG A 25 -2.91 6.49 3.49
N LEU A 26 -1.94 5.70 3.96
CA LEU A 26 -0.52 5.97 3.79
C LEU A 26 -0.12 5.97 2.30
N PHE A 27 -0.65 5.02 1.54
CA PHE A 27 -0.42 4.96 0.10
C PHE A 27 -1.00 6.19 -0.61
N THR A 28 -2.24 6.58 -0.28
CA THR A 28 -2.92 7.70 -0.92
C THR A 28 -2.25 9.04 -0.57
N SER A 29 -1.78 9.22 0.66
CA SER A 29 -1.07 10.43 1.08
C SER A 29 0.25 10.60 0.33
N HIS A 30 1.11 9.57 0.31
CA HIS A 30 2.38 9.65 -0.42
C HIS A 30 2.19 9.84 -1.93
N LEU A 31 1.12 9.26 -2.49
CA LEU A 31 0.77 9.45 -3.88
C LEU A 31 0.39 10.92 -4.17
N ALA A 32 -0.40 11.55 -3.29
CA ALA A 32 -0.74 12.97 -3.42
C ALA A 32 0.48 13.87 -3.26
N ASP A 33 1.35 13.61 -2.28
CA ASP A 33 2.60 14.35 -2.09
C ASP A 33 3.47 14.29 -3.35
N LEU A 34 3.56 13.12 -4.00
CA LEU A 34 4.30 12.97 -5.24
C LEU A 34 3.64 13.72 -6.40
N LEU A 35 2.30 13.74 -6.46
CA LEU A 35 1.54 14.40 -7.51
C LEU A 35 1.49 15.93 -7.37
N GLU A 36 1.68 16.47 -6.17
CA GLU A 36 1.81 17.91 -5.95
C GLU A 36 3.05 18.48 -6.67
N HIS A 37 4.14 17.71 -6.69
CA HIS A 37 5.42 18.11 -7.27
C HIS A 37 5.60 17.66 -8.74
N THR A 38 4.59 17.01 -9.32
CA THR A 38 4.68 16.43 -10.66
C THR A 38 3.76 17.18 -11.62
N GLU A 39 4.32 17.66 -12.73
CA GLU A 39 3.51 18.26 -13.79
C GLU A 39 2.58 17.20 -14.42
N PRO A 40 1.26 17.44 -14.47
CA PRO A 40 0.33 16.48 -15.02
C PRO A 40 0.54 16.35 -16.54
N PRO A 41 0.45 15.13 -17.11
CA PRO A 41 0.67 14.91 -18.54
C PRO A 41 -0.43 15.51 -19.44
N TRP A 42 -1.51 16.04 -18.87
CA TRP A 42 -2.52 16.80 -19.59
C TRP A 42 -3.08 17.93 -18.73
N THR A 43 -3.48 19.01 -19.40
CA THR A 43 -4.24 20.12 -18.82
C THR A 43 -5.73 19.76 -18.73
N PRO A 44 -6.45 20.17 -17.66
CA PRO A 44 -7.89 19.98 -17.62
C PRO A 44 -8.58 20.72 -18.77
N ASP A 45 -9.57 20.07 -19.38
CA ASP A 45 -10.36 20.66 -20.46
C ASP A 45 -11.20 21.82 -19.88
N SER A 46 -11.15 23.01 -20.50
CA SER A 46 -11.87 24.21 -20.01
C SER A 46 -13.40 24.14 -20.12
N ARG A 47 -13.94 23.05 -20.68
CA ARG A 47 -15.38 22.87 -20.89
C ARG A 47 -16.00 22.06 -19.75
N GLY A 48 -17.01 22.67 -19.13
CA GLY A 48 -17.79 22.06 -18.05
C GLY A 48 -17.07 22.13 -16.72
N ASN A 49 -17.43 21.21 -15.81
CA ASN A 49 -16.68 20.96 -14.60
C ASN A 49 -15.78 19.75 -14.91
N PRO A 50 -14.49 19.90 -15.27
CA PRO A 50 -13.56 18.78 -15.46
C PRO A 50 -13.06 18.24 -14.11
N HIS A 51 -12.61 16.98 -14.06
CA HIS A 51 -11.88 16.50 -12.88
C HIS A 51 -10.43 17.02 -12.91
N PRO A 52 -9.85 17.40 -11.77
CA PRO A 52 -8.43 17.71 -11.68
C PRO A 52 -7.58 16.54 -12.18
N PRO A 53 -6.55 16.75 -13.02
CA PRO A 53 -5.69 15.68 -13.54
C PRO A 53 -5.09 14.82 -12.42
N GLN A 54 -4.67 15.44 -11.31
CA GLN A 54 -4.09 14.75 -10.15
C GLN A 54 -5.06 13.71 -9.57
N SER A 55 -6.34 14.06 -9.40
CA SER A 55 -7.37 13.12 -8.94
C SER A 55 -7.53 11.93 -9.90
N VAL A 56 -7.51 12.18 -11.21
CA VAL A 56 -7.66 11.12 -12.22
C VAL A 56 -6.42 10.23 -12.25
N ILE A 57 -5.22 10.79 -12.14
CA ILE A 57 -3.96 10.04 -12.06
C ILE A 57 -3.91 9.21 -10.77
N GLY A 58 -4.34 9.79 -9.64
CA GLY A 58 -4.46 9.10 -8.37
C GLY A 58 -5.35 7.86 -8.49
N ALA A 59 -6.53 8.02 -9.09
CA ALA A 59 -7.44 6.91 -9.37
C ALA A 59 -6.84 5.84 -10.31
N LEU A 60 -6.06 6.26 -11.32
CA LEU A 60 -5.36 5.33 -12.23
C LEU A 60 -4.28 4.52 -11.51
N VAL A 61 -3.48 5.15 -10.66
CA VAL A 61 -2.44 4.47 -9.87
C VAL A 61 -3.09 3.51 -8.88
N LEU A 62 -4.16 3.92 -8.18
CA LEU A 62 -4.91 3.04 -7.27
C LEU A 62 -5.52 1.84 -8.02
N LYS A 63 -6.07 2.05 -9.22
CA LYS A 63 -6.54 0.94 -10.08
C LYS A 63 -5.43 -0.07 -10.38
N ILE A 64 -4.21 0.41 -10.70
CA ILE A 64 -3.07 -0.46 -10.99
C ILE A 64 -2.62 -1.17 -9.70
N TYR A 65 -2.50 -0.44 -8.59
CA TYR A 65 -2.10 -0.95 -7.29
C TYR A 65 -3.02 -2.08 -6.80
N TYR A 66 -4.33 -1.91 -6.90
CA TYR A 66 -5.30 -2.94 -6.53
C TYR A 66 -5.55 -3.98 -7.61
N SER A 67 -5.00 -3.80 -8.81
CA SER A 67 -5.23 -4.67 -9.96
C SER A 67 -6.72 -4.87 -10.31
N THR A 68 -7.53 -3.82 -10.19
CA THR A 68 -8.98 -3.88 -10.41
C THR A 68 -9.41 -3.39 -11.80
N SER A 69 -10.64 -3.74 -12.17
CA SER A 69 -11.36 -3.15 -13.31
C SER A 69 -11.75 -1.68 -13.04
N TYR A 70 -12.30 -1.00 -14.06
CA TYR A 70 -12.73 0.40 -13.93
C TYR A 70 -13.98 0.57 -13.06
N ASP A 71 -14.89 -0.40 -13.07
CA ASP A 71 -16.10 -0.35 -12.24
C ASP A 71 -15.78 -0.66 -10.77
N GLU A 72 -14.90 -1.63 -10.54
CA GLU A 72 -14.44 -1.97 -9.19
C GLU A 72 -13.66 -0.84 -8.53
N ILE A 73 -12.78 -0.14 -9.27
CA ILE A 73 -12.09 1.01 -8.69
C ILE A 73 -13.07 2.15 -8.39
N GLU A 74 -14.07 2.40 -9.23
CA GLU A 74 -15.10 3.39 -8.93
C GLU A 74 -15.86 3.03 -7.65
N ALA A 75 -16.29 1.76 -7.51
CA ALA A 75 -16.95 1.27 -6.32
C ALA A 75 -16.08 1.41 -5.07
N ARG A 76 -14.77 1.11 -5.19
CA ARG A 76 -13.82 1.27 -4.09
C ARG A 76 -13.63 2.73 -3.71
N LEU A 77 -13.47 3.63 -4.68
CA LEU A 77 -13.37 5.07 -4.46
C LEU A 77 -14.62 5.63 -3.78
N LYS A 78 -15.81 5.12 -4.09
CA LYS A 78 -17.04 5.45 -3.34
C LYS A 78 -16.94 5.07 -1.86
N GLY A 79 -16.36 3.91 -1.57
CA GLY A 79 -16.13 3.44 -0.19
C GLY A 79 -15.09 4.25 0.59
N MET A 80 -14.16 4.93 -0.09
CA MET A 80 -13.14 5.80 0.52
C MET A 80 -13.29 7.26 0.08
N LYS A 81 -14.52 7.70 -0.22
CA LYS A 81 -14.78 9.02 -0.84
C LYS A 81 -14.15 10.16 -0.05
N GLU A 82 -14.36 10.19 1.27
CA GLU A 82 -13.84 11.27 2.13
C GLU A 82 -12.31 11.33 2.09
N LEU A 83 -11.64 10.18 2.23
CA LEU A 83 -10.19 10.11 2.13
C LEU A 83 -9.71 10.64 0.78
N PHE A 84 -10.26 10.12 -0.30
CA PHE A 84 -9.83 10.47 -1.65
C PHE A 84 -10.07 11.96 -1.98
N CYS A 85 -11.26 12.46 -1.66
CA CYS A 85 -11.65 13.85 -1.90
C CYS A 85 -10.77 14.83 -1.12
N ASN A 86 -10.50 14.53 0.16
CA ASN A 86 -9.65 15.38 0.99
C ASN A 86 -8.19 15.35 0.54
N THR A 87 -7.70 14.19 0.11
CA THR A 87 -6.30 14.03 -0.31
C THR A 87 -5.99 14.67 -1.67
N PHE A 88 -6.96 14.71 -2.59
CA PHE A 88 -6.79 15.30 -3.93
C PHE A 88 -7.51 16.64 -4.13
N ASP A 89 -7.97 17.27 -3.05
CA ASP A 89 -8.72 18.53 -3.05
C ASP A 89 -9.81 18.56 -4.15
N THR A 90 -10.72 17.57 -4.10
CA THR A 90 -11.77 17.40 -5.11
C THR A 90 -13.12 17.09 -4.47
N ASP A 91 -14.19 17.74 -4.94
CA ASP A 91 -15.54 17.52 -4.43
C ASP A 91 -16.13 16.15 -4.80
N ARG A 92 -15.56 15.51 -5.83
CA ARG A 92 -16.12 14.30 -6.43
C ARG A 92 -15.04 13.35 -6.92
N ILE A 93 -15.36 12.06 -6.84
CA ILE A 93 -14.54 10.98 -7.35
C ILE A 93 -14.66 10.87 -8.88
N PRO A 94 -13.58 10.55 -9.61
CA PRO A 94 -13.66 10.21 -11.02
C PRO A 94 -14.52 8.96 -11.24
N THR A 95 -15.42 9.00 -12.22
CA THR A 95 -16.19 7.82 -12.65
C THR A 95 -15.34 6.89 -13.52
N HIS A 96 -15.73 5.61 -13.65
CA HIS A 96 -15.06 4.62 -14.51
C HIS A 96 -14.76 5.16 -15.92
N SER A 97 -15.70 5.91 -16.50
CA SER A 97 -15.57 6.55 -17.81
C SER A 97 -14.53 7.68 -17.86
N VAL A 98 -14.36 8.42 -16.77
CA VAL A 98 -13.31 9.45 -16.63
C VAL A 98 -11.96 8.79 -16.45
N ILE A 99 -11.87 7.76 -15.60
CA ILE A 99 -10.63 6.99 -15.37
C ILE A 99 -10.18 6.34 -16.68
N HIS A 100 -11.09 5.70 -17.42
CA HIS A 100 -10.78 5.09 -18.71
C HIS A 100 -10.27 6.11 -19.74
N ARG A 101 -10.87 7.31 -19.79
CA ARG A 101 -10.37 8.39 -20.64
C ARG A 101 -9.00 8.89 -20.20
N GLY A 102 -8.76 9.01 -18.89
CA GLY A 102 -7.46 9.36 -18.32
C GLY A 102 -6.36 8.36 -18.68
N MET A 103 -6.68 7.06 -18.70
CA MET A 103 -5.72 6.01 -19.08
C MET A 103 -5.18 6.22 -20.51
N LYS A 104 -5.99 6.77 -21.43
CA LYS A 104 -5.54 7.07 -22.80
C LYS A 104 -4.61 8.29 -22.87
N LYS A 105 -4.67 9.17 -21.88
CA LYS A 105 -3.87 10.41 -21.81
C LYS A 105 -2.54 10.19 -21.03
N ALA A 106 -2.50 9.23 -20.12
CA ALA A 106 -1.31 8.90 -19.34
C ALA A 106 -0.40 7.90 -20.08
N THR A 107 0.92 8.10 -20.05
CA THR A 107 1.86 7.07 -20.52
C THR A 107 2.01 5.98 -19.46
N THR A 108 2.16 4.73 -19.91
CA THR A 108 2.37 3.57 -19.01
C THR A 108 3.63 3.75 -18.15
N GLU A 109 4.68 4.34 -18.72
CA GLU A 109 5.94 4.61 -18.02
C GLU A 109 5.76 5.62 -16.89
N PHE A 110 5.00 6.70 -17.12
CA PHE A 110 4.68 7.69 -16.10
C PHE A 110 3.93 7.05 -14.92
N LEU A 111 2.87 6.29 -15.20
CA LEU A 111 2.09 5.62 -14.15
C LEU A 111 2.92 4.59 -13.37
N ARG A 112 3.80 3.87 -14.07
CA ARG A 112 4.69 2.88 -13.45
C ARG A 112 5.71 3.54 -12.53
N ASN A 113 6.36 4.60 -12.98
CA ASN A 113 7.33 5.35 -12.18
C ASN A 113 6.68 5.93 -10.92
N LEU A 114 5.48 6.50 -11.07
CA LEU A 114 4.73 7.05 -9.93
C LEU A 114 4.35 5.95 -8.92
N LEU A 115 3.89 4.79 -9.41
CA LEU A 115 3.59 3.64 -8.56
C LEU A 115 4.84 3.13 -7.82
N GLU A 116 5.96 2.94 -8.52
CA GLU A 116 7.22 2.46 -7.94
C GLU A 116 7.74 3.42 -6.85
N LYS A 117 7.72 4.73 -7.12
CA LYS A 117 8.09 5.77 -6.13
C LYS A 117 7.15 5.79 -4.92
N THR A 118 5.84 5.62 -5.14
CA THR A 118 4.86 5.59 -4.05
C THR A 118 5.10 4.36 -3.16
N ILE A 119 5.30 3.18 -3.76
CA ILE A 119 5.62 1.95 -3.02
C ILE A 119 6.93 2.13 -2.23
N GLN A 120 7.94 2.74 -2.83
CA GLN A 120 9.20 3.00 -2.15
C GLN A 120 9.02 3.86 -0.89
N LYS A 121 8.29 4.98 -0.99
CA LYS A 121 7.99 5.83 0.18
C LYS A 121 7.24 5.09 1.29
N VAL A 122 6.19 4.33 0.92
CA VAL A 122 5.44 3.50 1.88
C VAL A 122 6.35 2.49 2.59
N GLU A 123 7.29 1.88 1.86
CA GLU A 123 8.24 0.93 2.42
C GLU A 123 9.29 1.58 3.32
N GLU A 124 9.73 2.81 3.01
CA GLU A 124 10.64 3.62 3.82
C GLU A 124 9.98 4.02 5.15
N ASP A 125 8.73 4.50 5.11
CA ASP A 125 7.96 4.84 6.31
C ASP A 125 7.72 3.61 7.18
N ARG A 126 7.40 2.46 6.56
CA ARG A 126 7.24 1.20 7.29
C ARG A 126 8.53 0.76 7.97
N ARG A 127 9.69 0.93 7.33
CA ARG A 127 11.00 0.62 7.94
C ARG A 127 11.33 1.57 9.10
N THR A 128 11.06 2.86 8.94
CA THR A 128 11.29 3.88 9.96
C THR A 128 10.45 3.65 11.21
N ALA A 129 9.18 3.27 11.03
CA ALA A 129 8.29 2.90 12.13
C ALA A 129 8.77 1.65 12.90
N ILE A 130 9.37 0.68 12.21
CA ILE A 130 9.93 -0.53 12.83
C ILE A 130 11.16 -0.16 13.69
N ASP A 131 12.08 0.64 13.15
CA ASP A 131 13.34 1.01 13.82
C ASP A 131 13.10 1.85 15.09
N SER A 132 12.10 2.74 15.04
CA SER A 132 11.72 3.60 16.17
C SER A 132 11.07 2.86 17.36
N SER A 133 10.62 1.62 17.16
CA SER A 133 9.87 0.87 18.18
C SER A 133 10.74 -0.04 19.05
N GLY A 134 11.99 -0.33 18.68
CA GLY A 134 12.83 -1.31 19.40
C GLY A 134 12.29 -2.74 19.39
N PHE A 135 11.17 -3.02 18.70
CA PHE A 135 10.54 -4.32 18.59
C PHE A 135 10.78 -4.91 17.20
N THR A 136 11.55 -6.01 17.11
CA THR A 136 11.66 -6.81 15.89
C THR A 136 10.55 -7.85 15.85
N THR A 137 9.66 -7.79 14.85
CA THR A 137 8.66 -8.83 14.55
C THR A 137 8.90 -9.43 13.15
N LYS A 138 9.28 -10.72 13.09
CA LYS A 138 9.25 -11.47 11.81
C LYS A 138 7.80 -11.65 11.42
N GLU A 139 7.45 -11.04 10.30
CA GLU A 139 6.33 -11.44 9.46
C GLU A 139 6.87 -11.46 8.04
N SER A 140 6.81 -12.62 7.40
CA SER A 140 7.18 -12.81 5.99
C SER A 140 5.92 -12.71 5.14
N SER A 141 5.75 -11.62 4.41
CA SER A 141 4.65 -11.50 3.44
C SER A 141 5.11 -12.04 2.09
N LYS A 142 4.50 -13.13 1.64
CA LYS A 142 4.59 -13.57 0.25
C LYS A 142 3.77 -12.61 -0.60
N TRP A 143 4.41 -11.89 -1.51
CA TRP A 143 3.71 -11.11 -2.53
C TRP A 143 3.74 -11.92 -3.83
N TYR A 144 2.55 -12.29 -4.32
CA TYR A 144 2.39 -12.92 -5.62
C TYR A 144 2.25 -11.83 -6.67
N ASP A 145 3.23 -11.70 -7.56
CA ASP A 145 3.11 -10.88 -8.75
C ASP A 145 2.39 -11.69 -9.85
N ILE A 146 1.07 -11.54 -9.92
CA ILE A 146 0.20 -12.32 -10.81
C ILE A 146 0.49 -11.99 -12.30
N ARG A 147 1.14 -10.85 -12.60
CA ARG A 147 1.43 -10.43 -13.99
C ARG A 147 2.77 -10.91 -14.53
N ILE A 148 3.72 -11.30 -13.68
CA ILE A 148 5.09 -11.67 -14.12
C ILE A 148 5.36 -13.18 -14.00
N GLY A 149 4.47 -13.96 -13.38
CA GLY A 149 4.61 -15.43 -13.31
C GLY A 149 5.88 -15.88 -12.56
N LYS A 150 6.44 -15.02 -11.70
CA LYS A 150 7.63 -15.33 -10.91
C LYS A 150 7.33 -15.17 -9.42
N GLU A 151 7.64 -16.22 -8.66
CA GLU A 151 7.62 -16.20 -7.19
C GLU A 151 8.94 -15.57 -6.70
N ASN A 152 8.85 -14.43 -6.03
CA ASN A 152 10.01 -13.83 -5.36
C ASN A 152 9.90 -14.08 -3.85
N GLN A 153 10.85 -14.84 -3.30
CA GLN A 153 10.98 -15.08 -1.86
C GLN A 153 12.15 -14.27 -1.31
N LYS A 154 11.89 -13.35 -0.38
CA LYS A 154 12.92 -12.73 0.44
C LYS A 154 12.75 -13.19 1.90
N LYS A 155 13.74 -13.92 2.42
CA LYS A 155 13.73 -14.45 3.79
C LYS A 155 13.98 -13.33 4.82
N LYS A 156 13.25 -13.40 5.92
CA LYS A 156 13.35 -12.52 7.11
C LYS A 156 13.94 -13.34 8.27
N ILE A 157 14.78 -12.75 9.14
CA ILE A 157 15.33 -13.38 10.36
C ILE A 157 14.71 -12.73 11.62
N LEU A 158 14.41 -13.54 12.64
CA LEU A 158 14.22 -13.22 14.07
C LEU A 158 15.19 -14.20 14.72
N GLU A 159 15.80 -13.80 15.82
CA GLU A 159 15.99 -14.72 16.92
C GLU A 159 15.24 -14.23 18.16
N THR A 160 14.72 -15.20 18.89
CA THR A 160 13.96 -15.08 20.14
C THR A 160 14.81 -15.73 21.22
N ALA A 161 15.12 -15.01 22.30
CA ALA A 161 15.60 -15.58 23.57
C ALA A 161 15.30 -14.53 24.66
N LEU A 162 14.53 -14.75 25.73
CA LEU A 162 14.57 -15.91 26.61
C LEU A 162 15.99 -16.46 26.83
N ALA A 163 16.95 -15.56 27.06
CA ALA A 163 18.22 -15.86 27.72
C ALA A 163 18.15 -15.59 29.24
N ARG A 164 17.03 -15.93 29.90
CA ARG A 164 16.91 -15.74 31.36
C ARG A 164 16.20 -16.89 32.07
N ARG A 165 16.64 -18.14 31.84
CA ARG A 165 16.63 -19.14 32.93
C ARG A 165 17.58 -20.33 32.67
N ARG A 166 18.54 -20.46 33.61
CA ARG A 166 19.38 -21.63 33.99
C ARG A 166 20.56 -21.91 33.03
N ARG A 167 21.83 -21.75 33.42
CA ARG A 167 22.55 -22.37 34.57
C ARG A 167 23.84 -21.57 34.87
N PHE A 168 24.08 -21.11 36.11
CA PHE A 168 24.84 -21.78 37.19
C PHE A 168 26.35 -21.98 36.93
N ARG A 169 27.21 -21.27 37.69
CA ARG A 169 28.34 -21.77 38.52
C ARG A 169 29.22 -20.58 38.98
N THR A 170 29.21 -20.25 40.28
CA THR A 170 30.24 -20.59 41.30
C THR A 170 31.65 -20.08 40.99
N ALA A 171 32.20 -19.18 41.82
CA ALA A 171 33.39 -19.41 42.67
C ALA A 171 34.10 -18.09 43.09
N THR A 172 34.22 -17.90 44.42
CA THR A 172 35.34 -17.31 45.20
C THR A 172 35.94 -15.92 44.89
N GLY A 173 36.00 -15.09 45.94
CA GLY A 173 37.27 -14.45 46.32
C GLY A 173 37.28 -12.97 46.72
N ARG A 174 36.83 -12.66 47.95
CA ARG A 174 37.56 -11.97 49.04
C ARG A 174 36.61 -11.23 49.97
#